data_AF-A0A1M5YAS9-F1
#
_entry.id   AF-A0A1M5YAS9-F1
#
_cell.length_a   1.000
_cell.length_b   1.000
_cell.length_c   1.000
_cell.angle_alpha   90.00
_cell.angle_beta   90.00
_cell.angle_gamma   90.00
#
_symmetry.space_group_name_H-M   'P 1'
#
loop_
_entity.id
_entity.type
_entity.pdbx_description
1 polymer ?
#
loop_
_entity_poly.entity_id
_entity_poly.type
_entity_poly.pdbx_seq_one_letter_code
_entity_poly.pdbx_strand_id
1 'polypeptide(L)'
;MEGNMKYKNENLSIQERVTDLLERMTLEEKVAQTIAVDVTTLTVNESESEKLFSTGEIQNEKLKELIKNGMGSFQLPGRNLTPKKSAEYRNILQKHIINNTRLQIPVLSQEECLNGHLANGSTMFPRPIGLAGSFDTELVEEIYSAIGEETRSRG
;
A
#
# COMPACT_ATOMS: atom_id res chain seq x y z
N MET A 1 -20.31 -17.48 11.53
CA MET A 1 -19.93 -17.04 12.90
C MET A 1 -19.18 -15.71 12.82
N GLU A 2 -19.83 -14.63 12.38
CA GLU A 2 -19.20 -13.30 12.24
C GLU A 2 -19.35 -12.42 13.50
N GLY A 3 -20.15 -12.83 14.48
CA GLY A 3 -20.56 -11.99 15.60
C GLY A 3 -19.54 -11.77 16.73
N ASN A 4 -18.23 -12.04 16.56
CA ASN A 4 -17.27 -11.89 17.67
C ASN A 4 -15.80 -11.65 17.25
N MET A 5 -15.56 -10.88 16.18
CA MET A 5 -14.19 -10.45 15.80
C MET A 5 -13.92 -9.03 16.33
N LYS A 6 -13.32 -8.91 17.52
CA LYS A 6 -13.05 -7.61 18.14
C LYS A 6 -12.14 -6.74 17.28
N TYR A 7 -11.18 -7.33 16.56
CA TYR A 7 -10.26 -6.57 15.71
C TYR A 7 -10.95 -5.75 14.60
N LYS A 8 -12.15 -6.15 14.18
CA LYS A 8 -12.97 -5.43 13.20
C LYS A 8 -13.89 -4.36 13.81
N ASN A 9 -14.02 -4.30 15.14
CA ASN A 9 -14.86 -3.30 15.80
C ASN A 9 -14.09 -1.99 15.99
N GLU A 10 -14.46 -0.95 15.23
CA GLU A 10 -13.83 0.37 15.28
C GLU A 10 -14.05 1.14 16.60
N ASN A 11 -15.02 0.71 17.41
CA ASN A 11 -15.31 1.33 18.72
C ASN A 11 -14.40 0.83 19.85
N LEU A 12 -13.59 -0.21 19.62
CA LEU A 12 -12.63 -0.72 20.60
C LEU A 12 -11.28 -0.01 20.46
N SER A 13 -10.49 -0.02 21.55
CA SER A 13 -9.16 0.55 21.52
C SER A 13 -8.26 -0.18 20.52
N ILE A 14 -7.24 0.52 20.01
CA ILE A 14 -6.23 -0.08 19.12
C ILE A 14 -5.62 -1.33 19.77
N GLN A 15 -5.32 -1.27 21.07
CA GLN A 15 -4.70 -2.41 21.77
C GLN A 15 -5.62 -3.62 21.83
N GLU A 16 -6.90 -3.45 22.17
CA GLU A 16 -7.85 -4.57 22.16
C GLU A 16 -7.99 -5.20 20.78
N ARG A 17 -7.99 -4.38 19.72
CA ARG A 17 -8.07 -4.85 18.33
C ARG A 17 -6.81 -5.59 17.90
N VAL A 18 -5.64 -5.08 18.26
CA VAL A 18 -4.34 -5.70 17.95
C VAL A 18 -4.17 -7.01 18.70
N THR A 19 -4.50 -7.06 19.99
CA THR A 19 -4.45 -8.31 20.78
C THR A 19 -5.35 -9.38 20.19
N ASP A 20 -6.62 -9.06 19.91
CA ASP A 20 -7.56 -10.02 19.29
C ASP A 20 -7.10 -10.47 17.90
N LEU A 21 -6.50 -9.59 17.10
CA LEU A 21 -5.95 -9.97 15.80
C LEU A 21 -4.76 -10.94 15.94
N LEU A 22 -3.79 -10.60 16.79
CA LEU A 22 -2.56 -11.39 16.97
C LEU A 22 -2.83 -12.78 17.56
N GLU A 23 -3.85 -12.92 18.41
CA GLU A 23 -4.29 -14.22 18.94
C GLU A 23 -4.90 -15.11 17.86
N ARG A 24 -5.48 -14.51 16.81
CA ARG A 24 -6.11 -15.23 15.69
C ARG A 24 -5.12 -15.63 14.60
N MET A 25 -3.93 -15.03 14.56
CA MET A 25 -2.94 -15.26 13.51
C MET A 25 -2.15 -16.55 13.73
N THR A 26 -1.94 -17.31 12.65
CA THR A 26 -0.93 -18.39 12.63
C THR A 26 0.49 -17.80 12.65
N LEU A 27 1.50 -18.66 12.84
CA LEU A 27 2.90 -18.22 12.74
C LEU A 27 3.21 -17.70 11.33
N GLU A 28 2.71 -18.37 10.29
CA GLU A 28 2.94 -18.01 8.89
C GLU A 28 2.32 -16.66 8.54
N GLU A 29 1.12 -16.37 9.04
CA GLU A 29 0.49 -15.05 8.88
C GLU A 29 1.27 -13.96 9.63
N LYS A 30 1.84 -14.26 10.81
CA LYS A 30 2.70 -13.32 11.55
C LYS A 30 3.98 -13.02 10.77
N VAL A 31 4.62 -14.05 10.23
CA VAL A 31 5.80 -13.89 9.36
C VAL A 31 5.44 -13.06 8.13
N ALA A 32 4.30 -13.32 7.49
CA ALA A 32 3.86 -12.58 6.31
C ALA A 32 3.73 -11.06 6.57
N GLN A 33 3.28 -10.65 7.77
CA GLN A 33 3.20 -9.24 8.15
C GLN A 33 4.57 -8.54 8.31
N THR A 34 5.67 -9.28 8.35
CA THR A 34 7.04 -8.73 8.43
C THR A 34 7.74 -8.62 7.08
N ILE A 35 7.08 -9.06 6.01
CA ILE A 35 7.63 -9.08 4.66
C ILE A 35 7.14 -7.85 3.89
N ALA A 36 8.04 -7.31 3.07
CA ALA A 36 7.75 -6.30 2.07
C ALA A 36 8.05 -6.87 0.68
N VAL A 37 7.14 -6.66 -0.28
CA VAL A 37 7.33 -7.13 -1.66
C VAL A 37 7.33 -5.95 -2.61
N ASP A 38 8.36 -5.88 -3.44
CA ASP A 38 8.39 -4.99 -4.59
C ASP A 38 7.41 -5.46 -5.66
N VAL A 39 6.47 -4.58 -5.98
CA VAL A 39 5.40 -4.81 -6.96
C VAL A 39 5.40 -3.74 -8.05
N THR A 40 6.54 -3.06 -8.25
CA THR A 40 6.72 -2.01 -9.26
C THR A 40 6.43 -2.49 -10.68
N THR A 41 6.51 -3.81 -10.93
CA THR A 41 6.39 -4.43 -12.27
C THR A 41 5.64 -5.77 -12.26
N LEU A 42 4.57 -5.92 -11.45
CA LEU A 42 3.80 -7.17 -11.49
C LEU A 42 3.21 -7.51 -12.86
N THR A 43 3.03 -6.50 -13.71
CA THR A 43 2.73 -6.64 -15.13
C THR A 43 4.06 -6.62 -15.90
N VAL A 44 4.55 -7.79 -16.33
CA VAL A 44 5.82 -7.89 -17.06
C VAL A 44 5.68 -7.51 -18.54
N ASN A 45 4.45 -7.47 -19.06
CA ASN A 45 4.16 -7.07 -20.43
C ASN A 45 2.80 -6.35 -20.56
N GLU A 46 2.56 -5.78 -21.74
CA GLU A 46 1.36 -5.01 -22.06
C GLU A 46 0.06 -5.83 -21.94
N SER A 47 0.08 -7.10 -22.38
CA SER A 47 -1.10 -7.98 -22.30
C SER A 47 -1.51 -8.28 -20.86
N GLU A 48 -0.56 -8.49 -19.96
CA GLU A 48 -0.84 -8.68 -18.54
C GLU A 48 -1.38 -7.40 -17.89
N SER A 49 -0.87 -6.23 -18.28
CA SER A 49 -1.38 -4.95 -17.83
C SER A 49 -2.83 -4.73 -18.28
N GLU A 50 -3.13 -4.97 -19.55
CA GLU A 50 -4.49 -4.88 -20.08
C GLU A 50 -5.45 -5.83 -19.35
N LYS A 51 -5.05 -7.08 -19.12
CA LYS A 51 -5.86 -8.04 -18.36
C LYS A 51 -6.08 -7.58 -16.94
N LEU A 52 -5.04 -7.13 -16.25
CA LEU A 52 -5.15 -6.65 -14.87
C LEU A 52 -6.18 -5.52 -14.73
N PHE A 53 -6.12 -4.51 -15.61
CA PHE A 53 -7.04 -3.38 -15.55
C PHE A 53 -8.45 -3.70 -16.09
N SER A 54 -8.60 -4.67 -17.00
CA SER A 54 -9.91 -5.06 -17.53
C SER A 54 -10.67 -6.01 -16.60
N THR A 55 -9.97 -6.94 -15.93
CA THR A 55 -10.60 -7.92 -15.02
C THR A 55 -10.57 -7.47 -13.57
N GLY A 56 -9.63 -6.61 -13.18
CA GLY A 56 -9.38 -6.27 -11.79
C GLY A 56 -8.73 -7.42 -11.01
N GLU A 57 -8.14 -8.41 -11.70
CA GLU A 57 -7.55 -9.59 -11.08
C GLU A 57 -6.07 -9.74 -11.38
N ILE A 58 -5.29 -10.03 -10.34
CA ILE A 58 -3.88 -10.40 -10.45
C ILE A 58 -3.78 -11.72 -11.24
N GLN A 59 -2.97 -11.75 -12.29
CA GLN A 59 -2.72 -12.96 -13.09
C GLN A 59 -1.45 -13.72 -12.68
N ASN A 60 -0.56 -13.05 -11.93
CA ASN A 60 0.73 -13.61 -11.53
C ASN A 60 0.56 -14.62 -10.39
N GLU A 61 0.59 -15.92 -10.72
CA GLU A 61 0.44 -17.01 -9.74
C GLU A 61 1.56 -17.05 -8.69
N LYS A 62 2.79 -16.67 -9.04
CA LYS A 62 3.90 -16.59 -8.08
C LYS A 62 3.63 -15.53 -7.02
N LEU A 63 3.06 -14.39 -7.43
CA LEU A 63 2.66 -13.36 -6.49
C LEU A 63 1.50 -13.85 -5.60
N LYS A 64 0.46 -14.45 -6.18
CA LYS A 64 -0.68 -14.98 -5.40
C LYS A 64 -0.19 -15.95 -4.33
N GLU A 65 0.72 -16.85 -4.69
CA GLU A 65 1.35 -17.79 -3.76
C GLU A 65 2.15 -17.07 -2.67
N LEU A 66 2.90 -16.02 -3.03
CA LEU A 66 3.68 -15.21 -2.08
C LEU A 66 2.81 -14.46 -1.07
N ILE A 67 1.62 -14.00 -1.47
CA ILE A 67 0.72 -13.18 -0.64
C ILE A 67 -0.46 -13.96 -0.05
N LYS A 68 -0.50 -15.29 -0.21
CA LYS A 68 -1.63 -16.15 0.22
C LYS A 68 -1.93 -16.09 1.72
N ASN A 69 -0.92 -15.78 2.53
CA ASN A 69 -1.03 -15.65 3.99
C ASN A 69 -1.16 -14.18 4.44
N GLY A 70 -1.39 -13.25 3.50
CA GLY A 70 -1.28 -11.81 3.73
C GLY A 70 0.11 -11.28 3.43
N MET A 71 0.33 -10.01 3.76
CA MET A 71 1.57 -9.28 3.53
C MET A 71 1.65 -8.06 4.46
N GLY A 72 2.86 -7.65 4.86
CA GLY A 72 3.08 -6.42 5.63
C GLY A 72 2.98 -5.18 4.74
N SER A 73 3.72 -5.16 3.64
CA SER A 73 3.72 -4.02 2.73
C SER A 73 4.01 -4.35 1.26
N PHE A 74 3.52 -3.47 0.39
CA PHE A 74 3.92 -3.37 -1.01
C PHE A 74 4.86 -2.19 -1.19
N GLN A 75 6.01 -2.40 -1.83
CA GLN A 75 6.95 -1.34 -2.13
C GLN A 75 6.64 -0.71 -3.49
N LEU A 76 6.42 0.60 -3.48
CA LEU A 76 6.24 1.47 -4.64
C LEU A 76 5.22 0.97 -5.70
N PRO A 77 4.04 0.46 -5.30
CA PRO A 77 3.07 -0.10 -6.23
C PRO A 77 2.67 0.90 -7.32
N GLY A 78 2.77 0.51 -8.59
CA GLY A 78 2.24 1.32 -9.70
C GLY A 78 2.95 2.67 -9.89
N ARG A 79 4.15 2.87 -9.35
CA ARG A 79 4.91 4.13 -9.47
C ARG A 79 5.11 4.61 -10.92
N ASN A 80 5.20 3.70 -11.88
CA ASN A 80 5.42 4.02 -13.30
C ASN A 80 4.11 4.32 -14.05
N LEU A 81 2.96 4.08 -13.43
CA LEU A 81 1.64 4.31 -14.01
C LEU A 81 1.22 5.77 -13.86
N THR A 82 0.22 6.18 -14.65
CA THR A 82 -0.46 7.46 -14.44
C THR A 82 -1.11 7.50 -13.05
N PRO A 83 -1.36 8.69 -12.46
CA PRO A 83 -1.98 8.80 -11.14
C PRO A 83 -3.27 7.99 -10.98
N LYS A 84 -4.17 8.04 -11.97
CA LYS A 84 -5.42 7.26 -11.97
C LYS A 84 -5.17 5.76 -11.98
N LYS A 85 -4.36 5.25 -12.92
CA LYS A 85 -4.05 3.82 -13.02
C LYS A 85 -3.31 3.30 -11.78
N SER A 86 -2.48 4.14 -11.17
CA SER A 86 -1.78 3.86 -9.92
C SER A 86 -2.75 3.63 -8.75
N ALA A 87 -3.82 4.43 -8.65
CA ALA A 87 -4.88 4.24 -7.67
C ALA A 87 -5.70 2.97 -7.94
N GLU A 88 -6.08 2.74 -9.20
CA GLU A 88 -6.77 1.52 -9.61
C GLU A 88 -5.96 0.26 -9.29
N TYR A 89 -4.66 0.30 -9.55
CA TYR A 89 -3.74 -0.79 -9.26
C TYR A 89 -3.66 -1.12 -7.76
N ARG A 90 -3.48 -0.11 -6.89
CA ARG A 90 -3.48 -0.32 -5.43
C ARG A 90 -4.81 -0.88 -4.93
N ASN A 91 -5.93 -0.43 -5.50
CA ASN A 91 -7.24 -0.99 -5.18
C ASN A 91 -7.37 -2.46 -5.58
N ILE A 92 -6.83 -2.87 -6.73
CA ILE A 92 -6.80 -4.28 -7.16
C ILE A 92 -5.97 -5.12 -6.18
N LEU A 93 -4.79 -4.65 -5.79
CA LEU A 93 -3.93 -5.34 -4.82
C LEU A 93 -4.62 -5.49 -3.45
N GLN A 94 -5.20 -4.41 -2.92
CA GLN A 94 -5.91 -4.44 -1.64
C GLN A 94 -7.12 -5.38 -1.68
N LYS A 95 -7.95 -5.30 -2.73
CA LYS A 95 -9.09 -6.20 -2.91
C LYS A 95 -8.66 -7.65 -2.97
N HIS A 96 -7.57 -7.95 -3.67
CA HIS A 96 -7.05 -9.31 -3.73
C HIS A 96 -6.70 -9.83 -2.33
N ILE A 97 -5.95 -9.07 -1.53
CA ILE A 97 -5.57 -9.47 -0.17
C ILE A 97 -6.81 -9.67 0.72
N ILE A 98 -7.73 -8.69 0.73
CA ILE A 98 -8.93 -8.73 1.57
C ILE A 98 -9.83 -9.93 1.20
N ASN A 99 -9.92 -10.26 -0.09
CA ASN A 99 -10.82 -11.33 -0.55
C ASN A 99 -10.20 -12.74 -0.48
N ASN A 100 -8.87 -12.85 -0.48
CA ASN A 100 -8.17 -14.14 -0.58
C ASN A 100 -7.39 -14.53 0.69
N THR A 101 -7.46 -13.73 1.76
CA THR A 101 -6.82 -14.05 3.04
C THR A 101 -7.84 -14.19 4.17
N ARG A 102 -7.57 -15.09 5.11
CA ARG A 102 -8.50 -15.49 6.17
C ARG A 102 -8.87 -14.34 7.12
N LEU A 103 -7.90 -13.50 7.48
CA LEU A 103 -8.08 -12.40 8.44
C LEU A 103 -8.35 -11.05 7.77
N GLN A 104 -8.20 -10.98 6.44
CA GLN A 104 -8.52 -9.79 5.64
C GLN A 104 -7.77 -8.53 6.12
N ILE A 105 -6.51 -8.70 6.52
CA ILE A 105 -5.65 -7.60 6.99
C ILE A 105 -5.25 -6.77 5.77
N PRO A 106 -5.56 -5.46 5.71
CA PRO A 106 -5.12 -4.61 4.61
C PRO A 106 -3.60 -4.44 4.62
N VAL A 107 -3.01 -4.27 3.45
CA VAL A 107 -1.55 -4.14 3.27
C VAL A 107 -1.14 -2.68 3.27
N LEU A 108 0.04 -2.36 3.80
CA LEU A 108 0.60 -1.01 3.72
C LEU A 108 1.16 -0.73 2.31
N SER A 109 0.84 0.44 1.76
CA SER A 109 1.53 0.99 0.59
C SER A 109 2.78 1.74 1.06
N GLN A 110 3.97 1.21 0.79
CA GLN A 110 5.23 1.90 1.06
C GLN A 110 5.63 2.75 -0.14
N GLU A 111 5.85 4.04 0.09
CA GLU A 111 6.18 5.03 -0.93
C GLU A 111 7.47 5.78 -0.57
N GLU A 112 8.11 6.33 -1.59
CA GLU A 112 9.27 7.21 -1.43
C GLU A 112 8.81 8.67 -1.64
N CYS A 113 8.95 9.48 -0.59
CA CYS A 113 8.38 10.83 -0.53
C CYS A 113 9.41 11.91 -0.12
N LEU A 114 10.69 11.70 -0.42
CA LEU A 114 11.81 12.55 0.03
C LEU A 114 11.69 14.03 -0.41
N ASN A 115 11.10 14.30 -1.57
CA ASN A 115 10.93 15.66 -2.11
C ASN A 115 9.81 15.70 -3.16
N GLY A 116 8.73 14.97 -2.91
CA GLY A 116 7.74 14.60 -3.92
C GLY A 116 7.45 13.11 -3.85
N HIS A 117 6.24 12.68 -4.22
CA HIS A 117 5.92 11.26 -4.39
C HIS A 117 6.74 10.71 -5.57
N LEU A 118 7.58 9.70 -5.35
CA LEU A 118 8.45 9.10 -6.38
C LEU A 118 7.64 8.23 -7.37
N ALA A 119 6.71 8.86 -8.08
CA ALA A 119 5.83 8.24 -9.03
C ALA A 119 5.57 9.18 -10.22
N ASN A 120 5.28 8.59 -11.38
CA ASN A 120 5.03 9.30 -12.62
C ASN A 120 3.86 10.29 -12.46
N GLY A 121 4.06 11.51 -12.92
CA GLY A 121 3.08 12.60 -12.87
C GLY A 121 2.96 13.35 -11.54
N SER A 122 3.85 13.12 -10.58
CA SER A 122 3.82 13.80 -9.27
C SER A 122 4.65 15.09 -9.27
N THR A 123 4.33 16.00 -8.34
CA THR A 123 5.10 17.23 -8.13
C THR A 123 6.46 16.90 -7.48
N MET A 124 7.54 17.51 -7.99
CA MET A 124 8.89 17.37 -7.45
C MET A 124 9.39 18.70 -6.90
N PHE A 125 9.65 18.73 -5.59
CA PHE A 125 10.17 19.87 -4.84
C PHE A 125 11.72 19.84 -4.76
N PRO A 126 12.37 20.91 -4.29
CA PRO A 126 13.80 20.87 -3.94
C PRO A 126 14.11 19.72 -2.97
N ARG A 127 15.28 19.11 -3.09
CA ARG A 127 15.75 18.07 -2.15
C ARG A 127 15.86 18.65 -0.73
N PRO A 128 15.85 17.82 0.33
CA PRO A 128 15.86 18.30 1.71
C PRO A 128 16.96 19.31 2.03
N ILE A 129 18.17 19.15 1.46
CA ILE A 129 19.27 20.11 1.67
C ILE A 129 18.99 21.48 1.04
N GLY A 130 18.25 21.53 -0.07
CA GLY A 130 17.80 22.79 -0.69
C GLY A 130 16.67 23.45 0.10
N LEU A 131 15.73 22.65 0.60
CA LEU A 131 14.67 23.14 1.49
C LEU A 131 15.24 23.71 2.80
N ALA A 132 16.26 23.07 3.37
CA ALA A 132 16.94 23.60 4.57
C ALA A 132 17.52 25.01 4.36
N GLY A 133 17.88 25.36 3.13
CA GLY A 133 18.36 26.69 2.78
C GLY A 133 17.30 27.79 2.82
N SER A 134 16.01 27.46 2.89
CA SER A 134 14.94 28.46 3.06
C SER A 134 14.87 29.01 4.49
N PHE A 135 15.32 28.23 5.49
CA PHE A 135 15.09 28.49 6.91
C PHE A 135 13.61 28.69 7.28
N ASP A 136 12.70 28.10 6.48
CA ASP A 136 11.25 28.27 6.61
C ASP A 136 10.59 26.91 6.89
N THR A 137 10.30 26.66 8.16
CA THR A 137 9.66 25.41 8.60
C THR A 137 8.19 25.33 8.23
N GLU A 138 7.50 26.47 8.13
CA GLU A 138 6.08 26.52 7.75
C GLU A 138 5.93 26.13 6.27
N LEU A 139 6.77 26.67 5.39
CA LEU A 139 6.82 26.26 3.98
C LEU A 139 7.17 24.78 3.82
N VAL A 140 8.09 24.25 4.64
CA VAL A 140 8.43 22.82 4.60
C VAL A 140 7.23 21.97 5.01
N GLU A 141 6.46 22.37 6.02
CA GLU A 141 5.23 21.69 6.41
C GLU A 141 4.22 21.70 5.25
N GLU A 142 3.96 22.85 4.63
CA GLU A 142 3.06 22.96 3.47
C GLU A 142 3.47 22.05 2.32
N ILE A 143 4.76 21.99 2.00
CA ILE A 143 5.31 21.11 0.96
C ILE A 143 5.03 19.64 1.30
N TYR A 144 5.32 19.20 2.53
CA TYR A 144 5.12 17.80 2.90
C TYR A 144 3.65 17.43 3.10
N SER A 145 2.78 18.39 3.44
CA SER A 145 1.32 18.22 3.38
C SER A 145 0.86 17.96 1.94
N ALA A 146 1.32 18.76 0.97
CA ALA A 146 1.01 18.55 -0.44
C ALA A 146 1.53 17.18 -0.95
N ILE A 147 2.74 16.78 -0.55
CA ILE A 147 3.29 15.45 -0.87
C ILE A 147 2.39 14.35 -0.28
N GLY A 148 1.94 14.51 0.97
CA GLY A 148 1.04 13.57 1.64
C GLY A 148 -0.30 13.43 0.93
N GLU A 149 -0.90 14.54 0.49
CA GLU A 149 -2.15 14.56 -0.27
C GLU A 149 -2.00 13.89 -1.65
N GLU A 150 -0.96 14.24 -2.41
CA GLU A 150 -0.68 13.62 -3.71
C GLU A 150 -0.47 12.11 -3.57
N THR A 151 0.32 11.69 -2.59
CA THR A 151 0.60 10.28 -2.34
C THR A 151 -0.68 9.53 -1.97
N ARG A 152 -1.45 10.06 -1.01
CA ARG A 152 -2.68 9.42 -0.51
C ARG A 152 -3.79 9.37 -1.55
N SER A 153 -3.85 10.32 -2.48
CA SER A 153 -4.80 10.29 -3.60
C SER A 153 -4.65 9.05 -4.49
N ARG A 154 -3.47 8.40 -4.44
CA ARG A 154 -3.12 7.21 -5.22
C ARG A 154 -3.25 5.91 -4.44
N GLY A 155 -3.61 5.94 -3.15
CA GLY A 155 -3.83 4.78 -2.26
C GLY A 155 -2.89 4.76 -1.05
#